data_AF-J0N2J4-F1
#
_entry.id   AF-J0N2J4-F1
#
_cell.length_a   1.000
_cell.length_b   1.000
_cell.length_c   1.000
_cell.angle_alpha   90.00
_cell.angle_beta   90.00
_cell.angle_gamma   90.00
#
_symmetry.space_group_name_H-M   'P 1'
#
loop_
_entity.id
_entity.type
_entity.pdbx_description
1 polymer ?
#
loop_
_entity_poly.entity_id
_entity_poly.type
_entity_poly.pdbx_seq_one_letter_code
_entity_poly.pdbx_strand_id
1 'polypeptide(L)'
;MKKDEIDHIIFENHHTPIVDYRVFAKAQEQRKHRTSSNYRGIKKYENVYSGFSVCGDCGTPMFSMSRRYLKPAYTCGTYHRRGPKG
;
A
#
# COMPACT_ATOMS: atom_id res chain seq x y z
N MET A 1 -25.65 2.95 12.10
CA MET A 1 -24.59 3.63 12.88
C MET A 1 -23.51 2.60 13.17
N LYS A 2 -22.24 2.87 12.85
CA LYS A 2 -21.14 1.95 13.16
C LYS A 2 -20.86 2.04 14.67
N LYS A 3 -20.84 0.92 15.39
CA LYS A 3 -20.50 0.88 16.82
C LYS A 3 -19.00 1.14 17.03
N ASP A 4 -18.66 1.71 18.18
CA ASP A 4 -17.27 1.90 18.60
C ASP A 4 -16.59 0.53 18.76
N GLU A 5 -15.27 0.47 18.56
CA GLU A 5 -14.52 -0.78 18.64
C GLU A 5 -14.55 -1.38 20.06
N ILE A 6 -14.69 -0.55 21.10
CA ILE A 6 -14.81 -1.02 22.49
C ILE A 6 -16.09 -1.84 22.74
N ASP A 7 -17.13 -1.66 21.91
CA ASP A 7 -18.39 -2.38 22.04
C ASP A 7 -18.38 -3.73 21.31
N HIS A 8 -17.28 -4.08 20.63
CA HIS A 8 -17.21 -5.29 19.82
C HIS A 8 -16.85 -6.48 20.71
N ILE A 9 -17.76 -7.47 20.76
CA ILE A 9 -17.56 -8.70 21.52
C ILE A 9 -17.07 -9.79 20.55
N ILE A 10 -15.96 -10.44 20.88
CA ILE A 10 -15.39 -11.55 20.11
C ILE A 10 -15.83 -12.87 20.76
N PHE A 11 -16.49 -13.74 19.99
CA PHE A 11 -16.86 -15.09 20.42
C PHE A 11 -15.95 -16.10 19.75
N GLU A 12 -14.99 -16.63 20.50
CA GLU A 12 -14.04 -17.61 19.98
C GLU A 12 -14.69 -18.99 19.84
N ASN A 13 -14.36 -19.70 18.75
CA ASN A 13 -14.71 -21.11 18.52
C ASN A 13 -16.22 -21.47 18.58
N HIS A 14 -17.10 -20.51 18.28
CA HIS A 14 -18.55 -20.77 18.28
C HIS A 14 -19.02 -21.65 17.11
N HIS A 15 -18.20 -21.78 16.06
CA HIS A 15 -18.47 -22.63 14.90
C HIS A 15 -17.20 -23.36 14.49
N THR A 16 -17.37 -24.43 13.72
CA THR A 16 -16.26 -25.13 13.07
C THR A 16 -15.47 -24.14 12.20
N PRO A 17 -14.13 -24.08 12.32
CA PRO A 17 -13.32 -23.16 11.53
C PRO A 17 -13.36 -23.52 10.04
N ILE A 18 -13.51 -22.50 9.19
CA ILE A 18 -13.49 -22.66 7.72
C ILE A 18 -12.05 -22.89 7.22
N VAL A 19 -11.08 -22.25 7.87
CA VAL A 19 -9.66 -22.35 7.56
C VAL A 19 -8.85 -22.55 8.83
N ASP A 20 -7.71 -23.23 8.71
CA ASP A 20 -6.78 -23.39 9.82
C ASP A 20 -6.25 -22.03 10.31
N TYR A 21 -6.02 -21.94 11.63
CA TYR A 21 -5.53 -20.71 12.25
C TYR A 21 -4.19 -20.24 11.66
N ARG A 22 -3.27 -21.15 11.32
CA ARG A 22 -1.97 -20.77 10.72
C ARG A 22 -2.14 -20.17 9.33
N VAL A 23 -3.09 -20.68 8.55
CA VAL A 23 -3.43 -20.13 7.23
C VAL A 23 -4.01 -18.73 7.38
N PHE A 24 -4.95 -18.55 8.32
CA PHE A 24 -5.53 -17.24 8.62
C PHE A 24 -4.47 -16.24 9.09
N ALA A 25 -3.61 -16.62 10.05
CA ALA A 25 -2.56 -15.77 10.57
C ALA A 25 -1.57 -15.34 9.48
N LYS A 26 -1.14 -16.25 8.61
CA LYS A 26 -0.30 -15.94 7.44
C LYS A 26 -0.98 -14.95 6.49
N ALA A 27 -2.27 -15.13 6.21
CA ALA A 27 -3.02 -14.23 5.34
C ALA A 27 -3.15 -12.82 5.95
N GLN A 28 -3.36 -12.72 7.26
CA GLN A 28 -3.39 -11.42 7.96
C GLN A 28 -2.02 -10.72 7.90
N GLU A 29 -0.92 -11.46 8.07
CA GLU A 29 0.42 -10.88 7.95
C GLU A 29 0.69 -10.38 6.53
N GLN A 30 0.37 -11.18 5.51
CA GLN A 30 0.46 -10.76 4.10
C GLN A 30 -0.38 -9.52 3.81
N ARG A 31 -1.54 -9.37 4.49
CA ARG A 31 -2.40 -8.19 4.35
C ARG A 31 -1.73 -6.92 4.85
N LYS A 32 -0.92 -6.98 5.92
CA LYS A 32 -0.18 -5.81 6.44
C LYS A 32 0.85 -5.28 5.44
N HIS A 33 1.44 -6.17 4.62
CA HIS A 33 2.41 -5.79 3.59
C HIS A 33 1.76 -5.23 2.31
N ARG A 34 0.43 -5.29 2.17
CA ARG A 34 -0.24 -4.70 0.99
C ARG A 34 -0.22 -3.19 1.09
N THR A 35 0.16 -2.53 0.00
CA THR A 35 0.01 -1.08 -0.14
C THR A 35 -1.45 -0.66 0.07
N SER A 36 -1.67 0.44 0.79
CA SER A 36 -2.99 1.05 1.02
C SER A 36 -3.59 1.71 -0.22
N SER A 37 -2.87 1.70 -1.34
CA SER A 37 -3.35 2.28 -2.61
C SER A 37 -4.51 1.47 -3.21
N ASN A 38 -5.37 2.14 -3.97
CA ASN A 38 -6.48 1.49 -4.68
C ASN A 38 -6.05 0.62 -5.89
N TYR A 39 -4.74 0.52 -6.17
CA TYR A 39 -4.25 -0.28 -7.28
C TYR A 39 -4.29 -1.78 -6.93
N ARG A 40 -5.07 -2.54 -7.69
CA ARG A 40 -5.22 -3.99 -7.53
C ARG A 40 -4.64 -4.68 -8.76
N GLY A 41 -3.44 -5.26 -8.63
CA GLY A 41 -2.77 -5.99 -9.71
C GLY A 41 -1.25 -5.88 -9.65
N ILE A 42 -0.59 -6.53 -10.61
CA ILE A 42 0.86 -6.39 -10.83
C ILE A 42 1.08 -5.08 -11.57
N LYS A 43 1.88 -4.18 -10.98
CA LYS A 43 2.13 -2.86 -11.58
C LYS A 43 2.92 -3.04 -12.87
N LYS A 44 2.40 -2.50 -13.98
CA LYS A 44 3.05 -2.55 -15.32
C LYS A 44 4.47 -1.98 -15.31
N TYR A 45 4.74 -0.98 -14.47
CA TYR A 45 6.03 -0.30 -14.37
C TYR A 45 6.54 -0.30 -12.93
N GLU A 46 6.49 -1.45 -12.26
CA GLU A 46 7.09 -1.61 -10.94
C GLU A 46 8.61 -1.47 -11.02
N ASN A 47 9.19 -0.78 -10.05
CA ASN A 47 10.63 -0.69 -9.85
C ASN A 47 10.98 -1.07 -8.40
N VAL A 48 12.27 -1.28 -8.14
CA VAL A 48 12.81 -1.73 -6.84
C VAL A 48 12.37 -0.85 -5.67
N TYR A 49 12.11 0.44 -5.91
CA TYR A 49 11.77 1.41 -4.86
C TYR A 49 10.28 1.78 -4.83
N SER A 50 9.46 1.13 -5.64
CA SER A 50 8.03 1.41 -5.74
C SER A 50 7.31 1.14 -4.42
N GLY A 51 6.82 2.19 -3.77
CA GLY A 51 6.15 2.09 -2.47
C GLY A 51 7.09 2.18 -1.26
N PHE A 52 8.41 2.25 -1.47
CA PHE A 52 9.40 2.46 -0.42
C PHE A 52 9.88 3.92 -0.35
N SER A 53 10.08 4.55 -1.50
CA SER A 53 10.58 5.94 -1.56
C SER A 53 9.44 6.94 -1.34
N VAL A 54 9.62 7.84 -0.37
CA VAL A 54 8.71 8.95 -0.04
C VAL A 54 9.44 10.29 -0.09
N CYS A 55 8.70 11.36 -0.36
CA CYS A 55 9.23 12.72 -0.32
C CYS A 55 9.42 13.17 1.13
N GLY A 56 10.61 13.69 1.46
CA GLY A 56 10.92 14.19 2.80
C GLY A 56 10.08 15.40 3.22
N ASP A 57 9.65 16.22 2.26
CA ASP A 57 8.94 17.47 2.56
C ASP A 57 7.43 17.28 2.73
N CYS A 58 6.80 16.41 1.94
CA CYS A 58 5.33 16.26 1.92
C CYS A 58 4.82 14.84 2.17
N GLY A 59 5.71 13.87 2.40
CA GLY A 59 5.35 12.48 2.68
C GLY A 59 4.71 11.72 1.51
N THR A 60 4.50 12.35 0.36
CA THR A 60 3.91 11.66 -0.80
C THR A 60 4.90 10.68 -1.43
N PRO A 61 4.41 9.56 -2.00
CA PRO A 61 5.29 8.57 -2.62
C PRO A 61 6.03 9.18 -3.81
N MET A 62 7.26 8.74 -4.03
CA MET A 62 8.03 9.12 -5.21
C MET A 62 7.74 8.20 -6.40
N PHE A 63 7.77 8.77 -7.60
CA PHE A 63 7.50 8.09 -8.86
C PHE A 63 8.76 8.07 -9.74
N SER A 64 9.07 6.93 -10.34
CA SER A 64 10.18 6.81 -11.28
C SER A 64 9.90 7.58 -12.56
N MET A 65 10.88 8.33 -13.04
CA MET A 65 10.82 9.03 -14.31
C MET A 65 11.41 8.16 -15.42
N SER A 66 10.62 7.89 -16.47
CA SER A 66 11.07 7.20 -17.67
C SER A 66 11.27 8.20 -18.81
N ARG A 67 12.45 8.84 -18.87
CA ARG A 67 12.84 9.71 -20.00
C ARG A 67 14.14 9.20 -20.61
N ARG A 68 14.20 9.10 -21.95
CA ARG A 68 15.34 8.51 -22.69
C ARG A 68 16.69 9.14 -22.36
N TYR A 69 16.72 10.45 -22.12
CA TYR A 69 17.96 11.21 -21.87
C TYR A 69 18.18 11.54 -20.39
N LEU A 70 17.37 10.99 -19.49
CA LEU A 70 17.48 11.23 -18.06
C LEU A 70 18.05 9.99 -17.39
N LYS A 71 19.01 10.19 -16.48
CA LYS A 71 19.46 9.12 -15.57
C LYS A 71 18.25 8.61 -14.75
N PRO A 72 18.24 7.34 -14.31
CA PRO A 72 17.19 6.85 -13.41
C PRO A 72 16.99 7.82 -12.24
N ALA A 73 15.80 8.38 -12.16
CA ALA A 73 15.50 9.46 -11.24
C ALA A 73 14.05 9.35 -10.77
N TYR A 74 13.81 9.88 -9.57
CA TYR A 74 12.52 9.86 -8.90
C TYR A 74 12.01 11.28 -8.73
N THR A 75 10.71 11.46 -8.89
CA THR A 75 10.04 12.74 -8.66
C THR A 75 8.95 12.59 -7.62
N CYS A 76 8.73 13.63 -6.82
CA CYS A 76 7.70 13.65 -5.80
C CYS A 76 6.31 13.45 -6.42
N GLY A 77 5.42 12.73 -5.73
CA GLY A 77 4.06 12.48 -6.22
C GLY A 77 3.22 13.73 -6.44
N THR A 78 3.48 14.81 -5.70
CA THR A 78 2.84 16.11 -5.94
C THR A 78 3.27 16.72 -7.28
N TYR A 79 4.58 16.78 -7.55
CA TYR A 79 5.12 17.24 -8.83
C TYR A 79 4.73 16.32 -9.99
N HIS A 80 4.68 15.01 -9.77
CA HIS A 80 4.22 14.06 -10.77
C HIS A 80 2.76 14.32 -11.17
N ARG A 81 1.91 14.63 -10.18
CA ARG A 81 0.47 14.88 -10.42
C ARG A 81 0.20 16.25 -11.03
N ARG A 82 0.90 17.30 -10.56
CA ARG A 82 0.62 18.70 -10.94
C ARG A 82 1.50 19.21 -12.08
N GLY A 83 2.62 18.54 -12.34
CA GLY A 83 3.66 19.02 -13.25
C GLY A 83 4.59 20.06 -12.58
N PRO A 84 5.68 20.45 -13.26
CA PRO A 84 6.69 21.38 -12.72
C PRO A 84 6.23 22.84 -12.62
N LYS A 85 5.02 23.18 -13.07
CA LYS A 85 4.45 24.53 -13.04
C LYS A 85 3.27 24.68 -12.05
N GLY A 86 3.02 23.69 -11.19
CA GLY A 86 1.86 23.67 -10.28
C GLY A 86 2.18 23.23 -8.85
#